data_AF-A0A0U1MC58-F1
#
_entry.id   AF-A0A0U1MC58-F1
#
_cell.length_a   1.000
_cell.length_b   1.000
_cell.length_c   1.000
_cell.angle_alpha   90.00
_cell.angle_beta   90.00
_cell.angle_gamma   90.00
#
_symmetry.space_group_name_H-M   'P 1'
#
loop_
_entity.id
_entity.type
_entity.pdbx_description
1 polymer ?
#
loop_
_entity_poly.entity_id
_entity_poly.type
_entity_poly.pdbx_seq_one_letter_code
_entity_poly.pdbx_strand_id
1 'polypeptide(L)'
;MEMSNYQRRLACPAVVSLNEAQMEAAAAALPPRQLRSGRIRLMPTIPPSPVVLSSPEPKGNVEEVALDPMPDSLARDQQLADSPLFFGDDESDGETDIQLPGSPSASLSPAPLLSPVRSPSPAPPAQLVPPAAAPAPAPAPTTPERVMPPPPTPQAASVRRLLQVEFDRSQLANQPRVPWLWSPTGRKTDQPYEPTAEGKWWYEWAHEYQGSPNVRSNVGRIMETELGVQLFGKDRCTGCQHANRECWIYSEKGRQQVKNPGSACTRCRVDPATPGCSLSNRRPARKRSPGPPPPPRFILPKGGGPDPDAGGCAV
;
A
#
# COMPACT_ATOMS: atom_id res chain seq x y z
N MET A 1 31.71 0.11 17.23
CA MET A 1 31.10 -0.73 18.28
C MET A 1 29.84 -1.36 17.69
N GLU A 2 29.99 -2.46 16.97
CA GLU A 2 28.89 -3.17 16.31
C GLU A 2 28.20 -4.11 17.30
N MET A 3 26.91 -3.90 17.55
CA MET A 3 26.10 -4.83 18.33
C MET A 3 25.43 -5.88 17.43
N SER A 4 25.84 -7.13 17.67
CA SER A 4 25.43 -8.36 17.02
C SER A 4 23.93 -8.66 17.17
N ASN A 5 23.25 -8.86 16.03
CA ASN A 5 21.81 -9.18 15.93
C ASN A 5 21.54 -10.71 15.94
N TYR A 6 22.22 -11.48 16.81
CA TYR A 6 22.21 -12.95 16.77
C TYR A 6 21.50 -13.68 17.92
N GLN A 7 20.66 -13.02 18.73
CA GLN A 7 19.95 -13.68 19.85
C GLN A 7 18.50 -13.25 20.07
N ARG A 8 17.61 -13.43 19.07
CA ARG A 8 16.17 -13.62 19.36
C ARG A 8 15.83 -15.10 19.29
N ARG A 9 15.98 -15.75 20.45
CA ARG A 9 15.66 -17.15 20.72
C ARG A 9 14.20 -17.45 20.39
N LEU A 10 13.98 -18.59 19.75
CA LEU A 10 12.71 -19.28 19.62
C LEU A 10 12.21 -19.64 21.02
N ALA A 11 11.17 -18.97 21.51
CA ALA A 11 10.45 -19.41 22.70
C ALA A 11 9.56 -20.59 22.31
N CYS A 12 9.95 -21.80 22.72
CA CYS A 12 9.08 -22.96 22.67
C CYS A 12 7.83 -22.68 23.53
N PRO A 13 6.61 -23.01 23.08
CA PRO A 13 5.43 -22.89 23.92
C PRO A 13 5.56 -23.84 25.12
N ALA A 14 5.44 -23.30 26.33
CA ALA A 14 5.40 -24.08 27.55
C ALA A 14 4.16 -24.99 27.54
N VAL A 15 4.38 -26.29 27.64
CA VAL A 15 3.31 -27.27 27.83
C VAL A 15 2.96 -27.28 29.31
N VAL A 16 1.80 -26.75 29.66
CA VAL A 16 1.27 -26.77 31.03
C VAL A 16 0.34 -27.97 31.15
N SER A 17 0.64 -28.87 32.08
CA SER A 17 -0.23 -30.00 32.43
C SER A 17 -1.36 -29.47 33.33
N LEU A 18 -2.61 -29.59 32.89
CA LEU A 18 -3.78 -29.26 33.70
C LEU A 18 -4.27 -30.51 34.45
N ASN A 19 -4.72 -30.33 35.69
CA ASN A 19 -5.38 -31.40 36.43
C ASN A 19 -6.86 -31.57 35.98
N GLU A 20 -7.49 -32.67 36.39
CA GLU A 20 -8.83 -33.05 35.93
C GLU A 20 -9.89 -31.97 36.21
N ALA A 21 -9.87 -31.39 37.41
CA ALA A 21 -10.77 -30.29 37.78
C ALA A 21 -10.59 -29.03 36.91
N GLN A 22 -9.35 -28.73 36.49
CA GLN A 22 -9.06 -27.61 35.58
C GLN A 22 -9.53 -27.89 34.15
N MET A 23 -9.49 -29.15 33.71
CA MET A 23 -10.01 -29.53 32.40
C MET A 23 -11.55 -29.41 32.35
N GLU A 24 -12.25 -29.82 33.42
CA GLU A 24 -13.71 -29.69 33.50
C GLU A 24 -14.16 -28.22 33.53
N ALA A 25 -13.47 -27.37 34.29
CA ALA A 25 -13.77 -25.93 34.32
C ALA A 25 -13.52 -25.26 32.95
N ALA A 26 -12.47 -25.66 32.23
CA ALA A 26 -12.19 -25.16 30.88
C ALA A 26 -13.23 -25.64 29.86
N ALA A 27 -13.78 -26.85 30.00
CA ALA A 27 -14.82 -27.38 29.14
C ALA A 27 -16.15 -26.61 29.30
N ALA A 28 -16.50 -26.19 30.52
CA ALA A 28 -17.70 -25.41 30.79
C ALA A 28 -17.63 -23.97 30.22
N ALA A 29 -16.44 -23.41 30.06
CA ALA A 29 -16.24 -22.04 29.58
C ALA A 29 -16.20 -21.89 28.05
N LEU A 30 -16.16 -23.00 27.29
CA LEU A 30 -16.05 -22.96 25.82
C LEU A 30 -17.44 -23.13 25.18
N PRO A 31 -17.90 -22.19 24.33
CA PRO A 31 -19.19 -22.32 23.65
C PRO A 31 -19.19 -23.56 22.73
N PRO A 32 -20.31 -24.28 22.61
CA PRO A 32 -20.39 -25.62 21.99
C PRO A 32 -20.04 -25.69 20.49
N ARG A 33 -19.71 -24.56 19.84
CA ARG A 33 -19.35 -24.49 18.42
C ARG A 33 -17.86 -24.72 18.10
N GLN A 34 -16.99 -24.89 19.10
CA GLN A 34 -15.53 -25.03 18.86
C GLN A 34 -15.00 -26.48 18.88
N LEU A 35 -15.80 -27.48 19.28
CA LEU A 35 -15.30 -28.84 19.55
C LEU A 35 -15.07 -29.74 18.32
N ARG A 36 -15.39 -29.30 17.09
CA ARG A 36 -15.19 -30.14 15.88
C ARG A 36 -13.78 -30.13 15.29
N SER A 37 -12.86 -29.26 15.75
CA SER A 37 -11.55 -29.09 15.09
C SER A 37 -10.34 -29.61 15.87
N GLY A 38 -10.52 -30.16 17.09
CA GLY A 38 -9.43 -30.74 17.88
C GLY A 38 -8.29 -29.76 18.24
N ARG A 39 -8.47 -28.46 18.05
CA ARG A 39 -7.41 -27.46 18.22
C ARG A 39 -7.94 -26.23 18.95
N ILE A 40 -7.89 -26.28 20.29
CA ILE A 40 -8.23 -25.15 21.15
C ILE A 40 -7.07 -24.14 21.06
N ARG A 41 -7.35 -22.95 20.55
CA ARG A 41 -6.44 -21.80 20.66
C ARG A 41 -6.84 -21.01 21.89
N LEU A 42 -6.05 -21.09 22.95
CA LEU A 42 -6.20 -20.22 24.12
C LEU A 42 -5.85 -18.79 23.68
N MET A 43 -6.85 -17.89 23.73
CA MET A 43 -6.63 -16.45 23.57
C MET A 43 -5.98 -15.92 24.86
N PRO A 44 -4.97 -15.03 24.80
CA PRO A 44 -4.42 -14.38 25.98
C PRO A 44 -5.49 -13.52 26.64
N THR A 45 -5.86 -13.85 27.87
CA THR A 45 -6.75 -13.02 28.70
C THR A 45 -5.98 -11.78 29.15
N ILE A 46 -6.34 -10.62 28.59
CA ILE A 46 -5.82 -9.32 29.05
C ILE A 46 -6.52 -9.01 30.39
N PRO A 47 -5.78 -8.77 31.49
CA PRO A 47 -6.40 -8.39 32.76
C PRO A 47 -7.07 -7.00 32.63
N PRO A 48 -8.23 -6.78 33.26
CA PRO A 48 -8.92 -5.49 33.19
C PRO A 48 -8.11 -4.42 33.94
N SER A 49 -7.95 -3.26 33.29
CA SER A 49 -7.36 -2.05 33.87
C SER A 49 -8.17 -1.56 35.07
N PRO A 50 -7.53 -1.07 36.14
CA PRO A 50 -8.23 -0.51 37.29
C PRO A 50 -9.00 0.76 36.89
N VAL A 51 -10.29 0.77 37.22
CA VAL A 51 -11.18 1.91 37.10
C VAL A 51 -10.76 2.95 38.13
N VAL A 52 -10.27 4.10 37.67
CA VAL A 52 -10.04 5.28 38.51
C VAL A 52 -11.40 5.92 38.79
N LEU A 53 -11.83 5.82 40.04
CA LEU A 53 -13.02 6.50 40.57
C LEU A 53 -12.68 7.99 40.78
N SER A 54 -13.18 8.86 39.91
CA SER A 54 -13.11 10.31 40.13
C SER A 54 -14.16 10.74 41.16
N SER A 55 -13.69 11.32 42.26
CA SER A 55 -14.52 11.93 43.31
C SER A 55 -14.86 13.39 42.95
N PRO A 56 -16.01 13.92 43.37
CA PRO A 56 -16.51 15.23 42.96
C PRO A 56 -15.93 16.40 43.78
N GLU A 57 -15.86 17.55 43.11
CA GLU A 57 -15.44 18.87 43.60
C GLU A 57 -16.24 19.39 44.80
N PRO A 58 -15.63 20.30 45.59
CA PRO A 58 -16.36 21.40 46.19
C PRO A 58 -15.89 22.77 45.69
N LYS A 59 -16.89 23.62 45.43
CA LYS A 59 -16.79 25.05 45.14
C LYS A 59 -16.20 25.79 46.34
N GLY A 60 -15.32 26.77 46.08
CA GLY A 60 -14.86 27.68 47.13
C GLY A 60 -13.97 28.81 46.63
N ASN A 61 -14.59 29.98 46.48
CA ASN A 61 -14.10 31.35 46.64
C ASN A 61 -12.85 31.90 45.93
N VAL A 62 -13.10 33.09 45.41
CA VAL A 62 -12.22 34.10 44.85
C VAL A 62 -11.50 34.80 46.01
N GLU A 63 -10.17 34.84 45.99
CA GLU A 63 -9.41 35.96 46.58
C GLU A 63 -8.05 36.12 45.89
N GLU A 64 -7.71 37.38 45.72
CA GLU A 64 -6.65 38.03 44.96
C GLU A 64 -5.41 38.20 45.83
N VAL A 65 -4.24 37.63 45.50
CA VAL A 65 -2.93 38.10 46.04
C VAL A 65 -1.75 37.77 45.09
N ALA A 66 -1.06 38.84 44.69
CA ALA A 66 0.37 39.08 44.43
C ALA A 66 1.30 38.04 43.72
N LEU A 67 1.88 38.53 42.61
CA LEU A 67 3.29 38.52 42.18
C LEU A 67 4.31 37.65 42.96
N ASP A 68 4.99 36.75 42.26
CA ASP A 68 6.47 36.69 42.21
C ASP A 68 6.98 35.84 41.02
N PRO A 69 8.21 36.08 40.50
CA PRO A 69 8.71 35.56 39.24
C PRO A 69 9.36 34.17 39.34
N MET A 70 9.17 33.37 38.29
CA MET A 70 9.83 32.09 38.05
C MET A 70 11.33 32.25 37.77
N PRO A 71 12.22 31.48 38.43
CA PRO A 71 13.63 31.43 38.06
C PRO A 71 13.91 30.38 36.96
N ASP A 72 14.85 30.76 36.09
CA ASP A 72 15.56 29.91 35.14
C ASP A 72 16.11 28.63 35.80
N SER A 73 15.94 27.49 35.13
CA SER A 73 16.66 26.24 35.43
C SER A 73 17.18 25.61 34.14
N LEU A 74 18.13 26.32 33.52
CA LEU A 74 19.16 25.76 32.66
C LEU A 74 20.43 25.58 33.51
N ALA A 75 20.62 24.40 34.12
CA ALA A 75 21.94 23.90 34.55
C ALA A 75 21.80 22.57 35.30
N ARG A 76 21.82 21.45 34.58
CA ARG A 76 22.25 20.14 35.11
C ARG A 76 22.31 19.13 33.97
N ASP A 77 23.46 19.06 33.32
CA ASP A 77 24.15 17.79 33.01
C ASP A 77 25.40 18.07 32.15
N GLN A 78 26.32 18.83 32.76
CA GLN A 78 27.69 18.96 32.28
C GLN A 78 28.61 18.38 33.36
N GLN A 79 28.66 17.05 33.49
CA GLN A 79 29.72 16.39 34.25
C GLN A 79 29.77 14.90 33.91
N LEU A 80 30.56 14.56 32.89
CA LEU A 80 31.24 13.26 32.73
C LEU A 80 32.23 13.37 31.56
N ALA A 81 33.24 14.21 31.77
CA ALA A 81 34.52 14.10 31.10
C ALA A 81 35.53 13.79 32.21
N ASP A 82 36.03 12.55 32.24
CA ASP A 82 37.40 12.21 32.63
C ASP A 82 37.57 10.68 32.67
N SER A 83 38.14 10.12 31.60
CA SER A 83 39.15 9.07 31.74
C SER A 83 39.99 8.95 30.46
N PRO A 84 41.32 8.77 30.57
CA PRO A 84 42.26 9.04 29.48
C PRO A 84 42.78 7.77 28.79
N LEU A 85 43.30 7.99 27.57
CA LEU A 85 44.44 7.32 26.93
C LEU A 85 44.30 5.83 26.54
N PHE A 86 44.23 5.57 25.24
CA PHE A 86 45.25 4.73 24.58
C PHE A 86 45.40 5.11 23.10
N PHE A 87 46.66 5.21 22.68
CA PHE A 87 47.16 5.61 21.36
C PHE A 87 46.81 4.60 20.26
N GLY A 88 46.64 5.12 19.04
CA GLY A 88 46.60 4.35 17.81
C GLY A 88 46.59 5.31 16.62
N ASP A 89 47.79 5.73 16.21
CA ASP A 89 48.07 6.43 14.97
C ASP A 89 47.45 5.69 13.77
N ASP A 90 46.62 6.38 12.99
CA ASP A 90 46.41 6.06 11.58
C ASP A 90 46.32 7.37 10.80
N GLU A 91 47.46 7.66 10.19
CA GLU A 91 47.77 8.76 9.30
C GLU A 91 47.05 8.52 7.97
N SER A 92 46.05 9.34 7.64
CA SER A 92 45.59 9.45 6.25
C SER A 92 45.05 10.83 5.97
N ASP A 93 45.98 11.69 5.55
CA ASP A 93 45.72 12.97 4.90
C ASP A 93 44.87 12.81 3.64
N GLY A 94 43.87 13.67 3.52
CA GLY A 94 42.92 13.68 2.40
C GLY A 94 42.05 14.93 2.41
N GLU A 95 42.70 16.07 2.66
CA GLU A 95 42.20 17.44 2.59
C GLU A 95 41.52 17.73 1.23
N THR A 96 40.23 18.05 1.25
CA THR A 96 39.63 19.00 0.29
C THR A 96 38.55 19.81 0.98
N ASP A 97 38.96 21.02 1.32
CA ASP A 97 38.19 22.16 1.78
C ASP A 97 37.27 22.65 0.64
N ILE A 98 35.95 22.66 0.85
CA ILE A 98 35.00 23.40 0.02
C ILE A 98 34.11 24.21 0.96
N GLN A 99 34.58 25.41 1.30
CA GLN A 99 33.76 26.51 1.77
C GLN A 99 32.72 26.89 0.70
N LEU A 100 31.44 26.87 1.08
CA LEU A 100 30.41 27.66 0.40
C LEU A 100 29.79 28.65 1.41
N PRO A 101 29.65 29.93 1.02
CA PRO A 101 29.19 30.98 1.90
C PRO A 101 27.68 30.94 2.10
N GLY A 102 27.26 31.39 3.29
CA GLY A 102 25.88 31.46 3.72
C GLY A 102 25.01 32.42 2.91
N SER A 103 23.70 32.28 3.11
CA SER A 103 22.75 33.36 2.86
C SER A 103 21.56 33.25 3.84
N PRO A 104 20.95 34.40 4.19
CA PRO A 104 20.31 34.60 5.48
C PRO A 104 18.79 34.39 5.50
N SER A 105 18.27 34.31 6.72
CA SER A 105 16.87 34.41 7.13
C SER A 105 16.09 35.58 6.53
N ALA A 106 14.88 35.29 6.07
CA ALA A 106 13.71 36.18 6.05
C ALA A 106 12.47 35.26 6.25
N SER A 107 11.71 35.30 7.35
CA SER A 107 10.89 36.36 7.97
C SER A 107 9.60 36.71 7.18
N LEU A 108 8.46 36.37 7.83
CA LEU A 108 7.10 36.93 7.75
C LEU A 108 6.09 36.46 6.66
N SER A 109 5.05 35.74 7.12
CA SER A 109 3.57 35.80 6.91
C SER A 109 2.93 36.87 5.99
N PRO A 110 1.60 36.86 5.66
CA PRO A 110 0.51 35.92 5.99
C PRO A 110 -0.41 35.49 4.80
N ALA A 111 -1.44 34.70 5.10
CA ALA A 111 -2.55 34.26 4.25
C ALA A 111 -3.42 35.38 3.62
N PRO A 112 -4.19 35.06 2.57
CA PRO A 112 -5.48 35.72 2.32
C PRO A 112 -6.68 34.78 2.48
N LEU A 113 -7.67 35.33 3.16
CA LEU A 113 -9.06 34.87 3.31
C LEU A 113 -9.85 35.03 2.00
N LEU A 114 -10.79 34.10 1.80
CA LEU A 114 -12.15 34.27 1.26
C LEU A 114 -12.34 34.99 -0.09
N SER A 115 -12.94 34.27 -1.05
CA SER A 115 -14.30 34.60 -1.54
C SER A 115 -14.93 33.50 -2.41
N PRO A 116 -16.26 33.35 -2.38
CA PRO A 116 -17.00 32.31 -3.10
C PRO A 116 -17.45 32.80 -4.48
N VAL A 117 -17.20 32.03 -5.54
CA VAL A 117 -17.83 32.27 -6.85
C VAL A 117 -18.92 31.23 -7.07
N ARG A 118 -20.17 31.66 -6.84
CA ARG A 118 -21.36 31.09 -7.47
C ARG A 118 -21.23 31.31 -8.98
N SER A 119 -21.31 30.24 -9.77
CA SER A 119 -21.71 30.34 -11.18
C SER A 119 -22.96 29.49 -11.39
N PRO A 120 -24.07 30.11 -11.84
CA PRO A 120 -25.27 29.39 -12.22
C PRO A 120 -25.17 28.84 -13.66
N SER A 121 -25.82 27.69 -13.81
CA SER A 121 -26.33 27.02 -15.02
C SER A 121 -26.50 27.88 -16.28
N PRO A 122 -26.27 27.29 -17.46
CA PRO A 122 -27.42 27.09 -18.34
C PRO A 122 -27.47 25.71 -19.04
N ALA A 123 -28.64 25.10 -19.02
CA ALA A 123 -29.15 24.23 -20.11
C ALA A 123 -30.25 25.03 -20.83
N PRO A 124 -30.49 24.83 -22.15
CA PRO A 124 -31.31 23.69 -22.60
C PRO A 124 -30.86 23.10 -23.97
N PRO A 125 -31.53 22.04 -24.48
CA PRO A 125 -30.94 21.07 -25.40
C PRO A 125 -31.19 21.44 -26.88
N ALA A 126 -30.19 21.17 -27.73
CA ALA A 126 -30.37 21.20 -29.19
C ALA A 126 -30.47 19.78 -29.75
N GLN A 127 -31.44 19.65 -30.64
CA GLN A 127 -32.13 18.46 -31.11
C GLN A 127 -31.29 17.49 -31.96
N LEU A 128 -31.67 16.21 -31.85
CA LEU A 128 -31.38 15.11 -32.76
C LEU A 128 -31.91 15.37 -34.18
N VAL A 129 -31.08 15.17 -35.20
CA VAL A 129 -31.52 14.75 -36.55
C VAL A 129 -30.46 13.84 -37.20
N PRO A 130 -30.79 12.59 -37.52
CA PRO A 130 -30.21 11.83 -38.64
C PRO A 130 -31.30 11.51 -39.70
N PRO A 131 -31.06 10.73 -40.76
CA PRO A 131 -29.92 10.61 -41.68
C PRO A 131 -30.37 10.75 -43.16
N ALA A 132 -29.45 10.89 -44.13
CA ALA A 132 -29.76 10.57 -45.53
C ALA A 132 -28.52 10.23 -46.38
N ALA A 133 -28.45 8.95 -46.75
CA ALA A 133 -28.03 8.33 -48.01
C ALA A 133 -26.75 8.80 -48.77
N ALA A 134 -25.88 7.82 -49.00
CA ALA A 134 -24.88 7.79 -50.08
C ALA A 134 -25.54 7.75 -51.48
N PRO A 135 -24.83 8.19 -52.53
CA PRO A 135 -24.29 7.22 -53.50
C PRO A 135 -22.88 7.55 -54.04
N ALA A 136 -22.29 6.55 -54.69
CA ALA A 136 -20.91 6.42 -55.18
C ALA A 136 -20.65 7.10 -56.57
N PRO A 137 -19.63 6.72 -57.38
CA PRO A 137 -18.31 7.36 -57.50
C PRO A 137 -17.94 7.89 -58.91
N ALA A 138 -16.70 8.44 -59.04
CA ALA A 138 -15.85 8.69 -60.24
C ALA A 138 -15.92 10.09 -60.91
N PRO A 139 -14.94 10.51 -61.74
CA PRO A 139 -13.50 10.17 -61.86
C PRO A 139 -12.56 11.40 -61.71
N ALA A 140 -11.24 11.17 -61.64
CA ALA A 140 -10.19 12.19 -61.59
C ALA A 140 -10.08 13.03 -62.88
N PRO A 141 -9.58 14.28 -62.79
CA PRO A 141 -8.41 14.63 -63.61
C PRO A 141 -7.39 15.60 -62.97
N THR A 142 -6.13 15.28 -63.26
CA THR A 142 -5.00 16.16 -63.64
C THR A 142 -4.42 17.18 -62.63
N THR A 143 -3.24 16.77 -62.17
CA THR A 143 -2.13 17.51 -61.56
C THR A 143 -1.78 18.84 -62.26
N PRO A 144 -1.53 19.91 -61.49
CA PRO A 144 -0.49 20.88 -61.80
C PRO A 144 0.74 20.60 -60.93
N GLU A 145 1.85 20.34 -61.62
CA GLU A 145 3.20 20.12 -61.10
C GLU A 145 3.63 21.34 -60.25
N ARG A 146 3.52 21.22 -58.93
CA ARG A 146 4.00 22.22 -57.99
C ARG A 146 5.43 21.87 -57.61
N VAL A 147 6.35 22.70 -58.12
CA VAL A 147 7.78 22.73 -57.78
C VAL A 147 7.99 22.44 -56.30
N MET A 148 8.63 21.30 -56.03
CA MET A 148 9.04 20.85 -54.70
C MET A 148 10.06 21.83 -54.11
N PRO A 149 9.79 22.47 -52.95
CA PRO A 149 10.88 22.96 -52.12
C PRO A 149 11.72 21.76 -51.63
N PRO A 150 13.05 21.90 -51.49
CA PRO A 150 13.89 20.83 -50.98
C PRO A 150 13.38 20.35 -49.61
N PRO A 151 13.44 19.04 -49.32
CA PRO A 151 12.94 18.50 -48.07
C PRO A 151 13.71 19.14 -46.90
N PRO A 152 13.03 19.72 -45.90
CA PRO A 152 13.70 20.10 -44.67
C PRO A 152 14.23 18.82 -44.00
N THR A 153 15.54 18.79 -43.81
CA THR A 153 16.30 17.83 -43.01
C THR A 153 15.68 17.65 -41.61
N PRO A 154 15.85 16.48 -40.95
CA PRO A 154 14.88 15.94 -40.00
C PRO A 154 14.86 16.70 -38.67
N GLN A 155 13.80 17.48 -38.44
CA GLN A 155 13.44 17.99 -37.11
C GLN A 155 12.77 16.92 -36.22
N ALA A 156 12.81 15.64 -36.60
CA ALA A 156 12.17 14.54 -35.86
C ALA A 156 12.78 14.25 -34.48
N ALA A 157 14.02 14.71 -34.22
CA ALA A 157 14.72 14.46 -32.96
C ALA A 157 14.22 15.33 -31.79
N SER A 158 13.79 16.57 -32.06
CA SER A 158 13.30 17.49 -31.01
C SER A 158 11.89 17.11 -30.54
N VAL A 159 10.99 16.77 -31.47
CA VAL A 159 9.64 16.29 -31.15
C VAL A 159 9.68 14.95 -30.40
N ARG A 160 10.53 14.01 -30.81
CA ARG A 160 10.70 12.74 -30.09
C ARG A 160 11.26 12.90 -28.67
N ARG A 161 12.17 13.86 -28.45
CA ARG A 161 12.73 14.09 -27.12
C ARG A 161 11.71 14.68 -26.15
N LEU A 162 10.84 15.59 -26.59
CA LEU A 162 9.77 16.12 -25.73
C LEU A 162 8.81 15.00 -25.32
N LEU A 163 8.41 14.15 -26.26
CA LEU A 163 7.57 12.98 -25.98
C LEU A 163 8.24 11.98 -25.03
N GLN A 164 9.56 11.75 -25.17
CA GLN A 164 10.28 10.87 -24.25
C GLN A 164 10.38 11.46 -22.84
N VAL A 165 10.65 12.76 -22.71
CA VAL A 165 10.69 13.42 -21.40
C VAL A 165 9.32 13.41 -20.73
N GLU A 166 8.25 13.64 -21.49
CA GLU A 166 6.87 13.52 -20.99
C GLU A 166 6.56 12.10 -20.55
N PHE A 167 6.93 11.11 -21.35
CA PHE A 167 6.82 9.69 -21.00
C PHE A 167 7.60 9.36 -19.72
N ASP A 168 8.86 9.79 -19.62
CA ASP A 168 9.70 9.55 -18.44
C ASP A 168 9.11 10.24 -17.20
N ARG A 169 8.56 11.45 -17.34
CA ARG A 169 7.84 12.15 -16.25
C ARG A 169 6.51 11.47 -15.89
N SER A 170 5.79 10.88 -16.84
CA SER A 170 4.57 10.12 -16.57
C SER A 170 4.88 8.81 -15.85
N GLN A 171 6.10 8.27 -16.01
CA GLN A 171 6.59 7.11 -15.27
C GLN A 171 6.89 7.39 -13.79
N LEU A 172 7.04 8.65 -13.37
CA LEU A 172 7.42 9.02 -12.00
C LEU A 172 6.20 9.38 -11.14
N ALA A 173 6.15 8.84 -9.92
CA ALA A 173 5.15 9.22 -8.91
C ALA A 173 5.58 10.42 -8.05
N ASN A 174 5.92 11.52 -8.72
CA ASN A 174 6.40 12.78 -8.14
C ASN A 174 5.31 13.77 -7.72
N GLN A 175 4.03 13.35 -7.73
CA GLN A 175 2.91 14.19 -7.31
C GLN A 175 2.74 14.19 -5.78
N PRO A 176 2.13 15.24 -5.20
CA PRO A 176 1.72 15.24 -3.81
C PRO A 176 0.89 14.01 -3.48
N ARG A 177 1.20 13.36 -2.35
CA ARG A 177 0.50 12.15 -1.91
C ARG A 177 -0.88 12.54 -1.38
N VAL A 178 -1.91 11.88 -1.86
CA VAL A 178 -3.28 12.06 -1.35
C VAL A 178 -3.32 11.51 0.08
N PRO A 179 -3.76 12.31 1.08
CA PRO A 179 -3.92 11.84 2.44
C PRO A 179 -4.86 10.63 2.50
N TRP A 180 -4.48 9.60 3.25
CA TRP A 180 -5.32 8.43 3.44
C TRP A 180 -6.19 8.61 4.68
N LEU A 181 -7.48 8.34 4.55
CA LEU A 181 -8.38 8.31 5.71
C LEU A 181 -8.14 7.03 6.51
N TRP A 182 -7.24 7.12 7.50
CA TRP A 182 -6.91 6.01 8.39
C TRP A 182 -8.14 5.56 9.19
N SER A 183 -8.41 4.26 9.19
CA SER A 183 -9.49 3.68 10.01
C SER A 183 -9.01 3.63 11.47
N PRO A 184 -9.61 4.41 12.40
CA PRO A 184 -9.19 4.42 13.80
C PRO A 184 -9.52 3.08 14.48
N THR A 185 -10.49 2.35 13.94
CA THR A 185 -10.93 1.05 14.48
C THR A 185 -9.99 -0.11 14.14
N GLY A 186 -8.93 0.13 13.36
CA GLY A 186 -8.01 -0.90 12.89
C GLY A 186 -8.65 -1.90 11.91
N ARG A 187 -9.92 -1.71 11.54
CA ARG A 187 -10.58 -2.50 10.51
C ARG A 187 -9.96 -2.21 9.15
N LYS A 188 -9.59 -3.27 8.45
CA LYS A 188 -9.01 -3.18 7.11
C LYS A 188 -10.05 -2.74 6.09
N THR A 189 -9.70 -1.77 5.26
CA THR A 189 -10.55 -1.24 4.19
C THR A 189 -10.61 -2.23 3.03
N ASP A 190 -11.84 -2.61 2.69
CA ASP A 190 -12.18 -3.45 1.53
C ASP A 190 -12.86 -2.65 0.40
N GLN A 191 -13.15 -1.37 0.62
CA GLN A 191 -13.70 -0.52 -0.45
C GLN A 191 -12.70 -0.45 -1.60
N PRO A 192 -13.14 -0.49 -2.87
CA PRO A 192 -12.25 -0.26 -3.99
C PRO A 192 -11.78 1.20 -4.02
N TYR A 193 -10.56 1.43 -4.46
CA TYR A 193 -10.01 2.75 -4.74
C TYR A 193 -9.85 2.93 -6.24
N GLU A 194 -10.27 4.08 -6.75
CA GLU A 194 -10.13 4.45 -8.15
C GLU A 194 -9.01 5.49 -8.28
N PRO A 195 -7.96 5.22 -9.08
CA PRO A 195 -6.91 6.20 -9.34
C PRO A 195 -7.49 7.46 -9.97
N THR A 196 -6.96 8.62 -9.59
CA THR A 196 -7.45 9.95 -9.99
C THR A 196 -6.37 10.81 -10.66
N ALA A 197 -5.12 10.34 -10.68
CA ALA A 197 -4.00 11.09 -11.20
C ALA A 197 -3.88 10.99 -12.73
N GLU A 198 -4.64 11.82 -13.43
CA GLU A 198 -4.62 11.91 -14.89
C GLU A 198 -3.21 12.13 -15.46
N GLY A 199 -2.93 11.54 -16.62
CA GLY A 199 -1.62 11.62 -17.31
C GLY A 199 -0.50 10.82 -16.65
N LYS A 200 -0.82 9.97 -15.66
CA LYS A 200 0.12 9.03 -15.05
C LYS A 200 -0.12 7.62 -15.56
N TRP A 201 0.97 6.86 -15.71
CA TRP A 201 0.91 5.52 -16.30
C TRP A 201 -0.04 4.57 -15.57
N TRP A 202 -0.15 4.69 -14.23
CA TRP A 202 -1.02 3.82 -13.45
C TRP A 202 -2.50 4.20 -13.56
N TYR A 203 -2.81 5.47 -13.88
CA TYR A 203 -4.16 5.94 -14.14
C TYR A 203 -4.66 5.42 -15.49
N GLU A 204 -3.86 5.64 -16.54
CA GLU A 204 -4.14 5.13 -17.89
C GLU A 204 -4.29 3.61 -17.87
N TRP A 205 -3.32 2.90 -17.28
CA TRP A 205 -3.39 1.46 -17.12
C TRP A 205 -4.64 1.01 -16.36
N ALA A 206 -5.02 1.69 -15.27
CA ALA A 206 -6.19 1.32 -14.49
C ALA A 206 -7.50 1.46 -15.26
N HIS A 207 -7.59 2.46 -16.14
CA HIS A 207 -8.76 2.69 -16.98
C HIS A 207 -8.89 1.61 -18.06
N GLU A 208 -7.77 1.16 -18.63
CA GLU A 208 -7.74 0.11 -19.66
C GLU A 208 -7.82 -1.31 -19.07
N TYR A 209 -7.41 -1.51 -17.82
CA TYR A 209 -7.30 -2.82 -17.20
C TYR A 209 -8.66 -3.43 -16.84
N GLN A 210 -9.04 -4.48 -17.57
CA GLN A 210 -10.28 -5.25 -17.38
C GLN A 210 -10.16 -6.41 -16.37
N GLY A 211 -9.01 -6.55 -15.70
CA GLY A 211 -8.76 -7.65 -14.78
C GLY A 211 -9.37 -7.45 -13.39
N SER A 212 -8.70 -7.95 -12.36
CA SER A 212 -9.24 -7.90 -11.00
C SER A 212 -9.32 -6.45 -10.47
N PRO A 213 -10.50 -5.97 -10.02
CA PRO A 213 -10.64 -4.61 -9.48
C PRO A 213 -9.77 -4.38 -8.25
N ASN A 214 -9.44 -5.45 -7.51
CA ASN A 214 -8.53 -5.39 -6.37
C ASN A 214 -7.09 -5.07 -6.79
N VAL A 215 -6.63 -5.58 -7.93
CA VAL A 215 -5.28 -5.28 -8.43
C VAL A 215 -5.22 -3.80 -8.82
N ARG A 216 -6.22 -3.33 -9.57
CA ARG A 216 -6.38 -1.92 -9.94
C ARG A 216 -6.40 -1.00 -8.72
N SER A 217 -7.27 -1.28 -7.77
CA SER A 217 -7.39 -0.52 -6.52
C SER A 217 -6.09 -0.50 -5.72
N ASN A 218 -5.40 -1.64 -5.63
CA ASN A 218 -4.15 -1.70 -4.88
C ASN A 218 -3.02 -0.92 -5.56
N VAL A 219 -2.96 -0.91 -6.89
CA VAL A 219 -1.99 -0.09 -7.64
C VAL A 219 -2.25 1.38 -7.39
N GLY A 220 -3.49 1.86 -7.55
CA GLY A 220 -3.87 3.25 -7.28
C GLY A 220 -3.48 3.71 -5.87
N ARG A 221 -3.82 2.92 -4.86
CA ARG A 221 -3.47 3.24 -3.45
C ARG A 221 -1.99 3.43 -3.24
N ILE A 222 -1.16 2.54 -3.79
CA ILE A 222 0.29 2.64 -3.63
C ILE A 222 0.83 3.87 -4.39
N MET A 223 0.32 4.13 -5.58
CA MET A 223 0.88 5.16 -6.45
C MET A 223 0.43 6.58 -6.07
N GLU A 224 -0.78 6.77 -5.56
CA GLU A 224 -1.34 8.10 -5.33
C GLU A 224 -1.37 8.52 -3.86
N THR A 225 -1.46 7.57 -2.93
CA THR A 225 -1.66 7.86 -1.50
C THR A 225 -0.39 7.69 -0.69
N GLU A 226 -0.41 8.16 0.57
CA GLU A 226 0.66 7.94 1.55
C GLU A 226 0.84 6.46 1.98
N LEU A 227 -0.05 5.56 1.54
CA LEU A 227 0.08 4.13 1.80
C LEU A 227 1.25 3.51 1.02
N GLY A 228 1.73 4.14 -0.03
CA GLY A 228 2.85 3.67 -0.83
C GLY A 228 4.19 4.25 -0.43
N VAL A 229 5.25 3.48 -0.65
CA VAL A 229 6.63 3.94 -0.51
C VAL A 229 7.45 3.48 -1.71
N GLN A 230 8.34 4.35 -2.20
CA GLN A 230 9.28 4.05 -3.27
C GLN A 230 10.50 3.35 -2.70
N LEU A 231 10.94 2.31 -3.39
CA LEU A 231 12.23 1.69 -3.16
C LEU A 231 13.22 2.20 -4.21
N PHE A 232 14.44 2.48 -3.78
CA PHE A 232 15.51 3.02 -4.62
C PHE A 232 16.69 2.05 -4.69
N GLY A 233 17.53 2.19 -5.73
CA GLY A 233 18.76 1.43 -5.87
C GLY A 233 18.59 -0.09 -5.75
N LYS A 234 19.28 -0.66 -4.76
CA LYS A 234 19.35 -2.11 -4.48
C LYS A 234 18.11 -2.66 -3.77
N ASP A 235 17.29 -1.81 -3.15
CA ASP A 235 16.08 -2.22 -2.43
C ASP A 235 14.90 -2.53 -3.37
N ARG A 236 14.98 -2.06 -4.62
CA ARG A 236 13.99 -2.39 -5.66
C ARG A 236 13.91 -3.90 -5.86
N CYS A 237 12.76 -4.40 -6.32
CA CYS A 237 12.70 -5.80 -6.74
C CYS A 237 13.59 -6.05 -7.96
N THR A 238 14.12 -7.27 -8.12
CA THR A 238 15.06 -7.62 -9.20
C THR A 238 14.51 -7.30 -10.59
N GLY A 239 13.22 -7.60 -10.84
CA GLY A 239 12.56 -7.24 -12.09
C GLY A 239 12.55 -5.74 -12.38
N CYS A 240 12.24 -4.91 -11.38
CA CYS A 240 12.32 -3.46 -11.51
C CYS A 240 13.75 -2.94 -11.66
N GLN A 241 14.74 -3.61 -11.04
CA GLN A 241 16.15 -3.25 -11.19
C GLN A 241 16.62 -3.44 -12.63
N HIS A 242 16.36 -4.61 -13.22
CA HIS A 242 16.76 -4.93 -14.59
C HIS A 242 16.04 -4.08 -15.64
N ALA A 243 14.73 -3.84 -15.46
CA ALA A 243 13.96 -3.00 -16.37
C ALA A 243 14.20 -1.50 -16.16
N ASN A 244 15.01 -1.13 -15.17
CA ASN A 244 15.23 0.23 -14.70
C ASN A 244 13.93 1.03 -14.50
N ARG A 245 12.91 0.41 -13.88
CA ARG A 245 11.63 1.05 -13.57
C ARG A 245 11.56 1.40 -12.09
N GLU A 246 10.67 2.33 -11.75
CA GLU A 246 10.32 2.59 -10.35
C GLU A 246 9.72 1.34 -9.69
N CYS A 247 9.98 1.19 -8.39
CA CYS A 247 9.50 0.07 -7.60
C CYS A 247 8.75 0.62 -6.39
N TRP A 248 7.42 0.57 -6.44
CA TRP A 248 6.58 1.01 -5.35
C TRP A 248 5.93 -0.17 -4.64
N ILE A 249 5.90 -0.13 -3.32
CA ILE A 249 5.22 -1.12 -2.47
C ILE A 249 4.34 -0.40 -1.45
N TYR A 250 3.49 -1.15 -0.78
CA TYR A 250 2.85 -0.64 0.44
C TYR A 250 3.90 -0.38 1.52
N SER A 251 3.77 0.75 2.20
CA SER A 251 4.42 0.99 3.49
C SER A 251 3.92 -0.01 4.52
N GLU A 252 4.66 -0.18 5.62
CA GLU A 252 4.28 -1.09 6.69
C GLU A 252 2.90 -0.73 7.28
N LYS A 253 2.67 0.56 7.53
CA LYS A 253 1.37 1.08 7.98
C LYS A 253 0.27 0.82 6.94
N GLY A 254 0.56 1.03 5.65
CA GLY A 254 -0.41 0.79 4.57
C GLY A 254 -0.85 -0.67 4.46
N ARG A 255 0.07 -1.62 4.67
CA ARG A 255 -0.26 -3.07 4.70
C ARG A 255 -1.20 -3.46 5.85
N GLN A 256 -1.22 -2.69 6.93
CA GLN A 256 -2.11 -2.94 8.06
C GLN A 256 -3.53 -2.45 7.76
N GLN A 257 -3.69 -1.41 6.94
CA GLN A 257 -4.99 -0.81 6.62
C GLN A 257 -5.72 -1.48 5.46
N VAL A 258 -5.00 -2.04 4.49
CA VAL A 258 -5.64 -2.60 3.29
C VAL A 258 -5.91 -4.09 3.47
N LYS A 259 -7.10 -4.56 3.09
CA LYS A 259 -7.40 -5.99 3.04
C LYS A 259 -6.65 -6.62 1.85
N ASN A 260 -5.94 -7.72 2.09
CA ASN A 260 -5.13 -8.42 1.07
C ASN A 260 -4.16 -7.50 0.30
N PRO A 261 -3.25 -6.79 0.99
CA PRO A 261 -2.38 -5.79 0.36
C PRO A 261 -1.37 -6.42 -0.62
N GLY A 262 -1.10 -7.72 -0.50
CA GLY A 262 -0.01 -8.38 -1.22
C GLY A 262 1.38 -7.86 -0.82
N SER A 263 2.42 -8.48 -1.38
CA SER A 263 3.83 -8.14 -1.14
C SER A 263 4.59 -7.77 -2.42
N ALA A 264 4.04 -8.07 -3.60
CA ALA A 264 4.62 -7.65 -4.87
C ALA A 264 4.58 -6.13 -5.02
N CYS A 265 5.55 -5.55 -5.72
CA CYS A 265 5.53 -4.13 -6.11
C CYS A 265 4.46 -3.85 -7.18
N THR A 266 4.14 -2.57 -7.39
CA THR A 266 3.12 -2.11 -8.34
C THR A 266 3.37 -2.61 -9.76
N ARG A 267 4.59 -2.43 -10.29
CA ARG A 267 4.93 -2.89 -11.64
C ARG A 267 4.74 -4.40 -11.83
N CYS A 268 5.18 -5.21 -10.87
CA CYS A 268 5.01 -6.65 -10.98
C CYS A 268 3.57 -7.13 -10.72
N ARG A 269 2.67 -6.28 -10.22
CA ARG A 269 1.23 -6.58 -10.15
C ARG A 269 0.55 -6.34 -11.48
N VAL A 270 0.96 -5.27 -12.16
CA VAL A 270 0.48 -4.90 -13.49
C VAL A 270 0.98 -5.92 -14.51
N ASP A 271 2.29 -6.08 -14.60
CA ASP A 271 2.94 -7.00 -15.50
C ASP A 271 3.79 -7.98 -14.67
N PRO A 272 3.26 -9.17 -14.32
CA PRO A 272 4.04 -10.21 -13.66
C PRO A 272 5.05 -10.80 -14.65
N ALA A 273 6.11 -10.04 -14.96
CA ALA A 273 7.22 -10.48 -15.80
C ALA A 273 7.99 -11.62 -15.12
N THR A 274 8.60 -12.50 -15.90
CA THR A 274 9.60 -13.47 -15.41
C THR A 274 10.95 -12.74 -15.32
N PRO A 275 11.67 -12.74 -14.18
CA PRO A 275 11.71 -13.74 -13.09
C PRO A 275 10.73 -13.54 -11.91
N GLY A 276 9.75 -12.65 -12.02
CA GLY A 276 8.79 -12.34 -10.96
C GLY A 276 9.26 -11.22 -10.03
N CYS A 277 8.41 -10.85 -9.07
CA CYS A 277 8.77 -9.86 -8.07
C CYS A 277 9.53 -10.51 -6.92
N SER A 278 10.82 -10.18 -6.75
CA SER A 278 11.63 -10.68 -5.64
C SER A 278 11.11 -10.29 -4.25
N LEU A 279 10.28 -9.23 -4.16
CA LEU A 279 9.63 -8.81 -2.91
C LEU A 279 8.38 -9.63 -2.59
N SER A 280 7.87 -10.42 -3.54
CA SER A 280 6.66 -11.20 -3.29
C SER A 280 6.98 -12.40 -2.40
N ASN A 281 6.49 -12.37 -1.17
CA ASN A 281 6.46 -13.52 -0.26
C ASN A 281 5.55 -14.68 -0.71
N ARG A 282 4.94 -14.61 -1.91
CA ARG A 282 4.22 -15.76 -2.45
C ARG A 282 5.27 -16.83 -2.72
N ARG A 283 5.27 -17.86 -1.88
CA ARG A 283 6.03 -19.08 -2.18
C ARG A 283 5.63 -19.46 -3.61
N PRO A 284 6.59 -19.63 -4.54
CA PRO A 284 6.26 -20.13 -5.86
C PRO A 284 5.40 -21.36 -5.60
N ALA A 285 4.23 -21.42 -6.24
CA ALA A 285 3.34 -22.55 -6.08
C ALA A 285 4.22 -23.75 -6.38
N ARG A 286 4.68 -24.46 -5.34
CA ARG A 286 5.47 -25.66 -5.51
C ARG A 286 4.54 -26.47 -6.38
N LYS A 287 4.92 -26.69 -7.66
CA LYS A 287 4.25 -27.65 -8.52
C LYS A 287 4.19 -28.84 -7.60
N ARG A 288 2.98 -29.12 -7.06
CA ARG A 288 2.83 -30.23 -6.13
C ARG A 288 3.30 -31.36 -7.00
N SER A 289 4.50 -31.86 -6.72
CA SER A 289 5.02 -33.09 -7.33
C SER A 289 3.81 -34.01 -7.35
N PRO A 290 3.38 -34.49 -8.54
CA PRO A 290 2.13 -35.22 -8.68
C PRO A 290 1.99 -36.09 -7.45
N GLY A 291 1.03 -35.74 -6.59
CA GLY A 291 0.89 -36.49 -5.34
C GLY A 291 0.79 -37.95 -5.73
N PRO A 292 1.33 -38.89 -4.94
CA PRO A 292 1.10 -40.30 -5.22
C PRO A 292 -0.41 -40.48 -5.50
N PRO A 293 -0.77 -41.21 -6.57
CA PRO A 293 -2.15 -41.33 -6.99
C PRO A 293 -3.00 -41.66 -5.75
N PRO A 294 -4.17 -41.00 -5.60
CA PRO A 294 -5.00 -41.24 -4.42
C PRO A 294 -5.21 -42.76 -4.29
N PRO A 295 -5.07 -43.33 -3.08
CA PRO A 295 -5.23 -44.76 -2.90
C PRO A 295 -6.57 -45.19 -3.50
N PRO A 296 -6.62 -46.35 -4.17
CA PRO A 296 -7.84 -46.82 -4.81
C PRO A 296 -8.95 -46.83 -3.78
N ARG A 297 -9.93 -45.94 -3.98
CA ARG A 297 -11.13 -45.97 -3.17
C ARG A 297 -11.86 -47.24 -3.56
N PHE A 298 -11.86 -48.22 -2.67
CA PHE A 298 -12.79 -49.34 -2.78
C PHE A 298 -14.18 -48.72 -2.86
N ILE A 299 -14.75 -48.75 -4.06
CA ILE A 299 -16.14 -48.39 -4.28
C ILE A 299 -16.89 -49.47 -3.53
N LEU A 300 -17.33 -49.14 -2.31
CA LEU A 300 -18.22 -49.99 -1.56
C LEU A 300 -19.41 -50.24 -2.50
N PRO A 301 -19.74 -51.50 -2.83
CA PRO A 301 -20.87 -51.80 -3.70
C PRO A 301 -22.07 -51.06 -3.12
N LYS A 302 -22.65 -50.20 -3.97
CA LYS A 302 -23.83 -49.39 -3.63
C LYS A 302 -24.88 -50.38 -3.17
N GLY A 303 -25.06 -50.47 -1.84
CA GLY A 303 -26.00 -51.40 -1.25
C GLY A 303 -27.32 -51.25 -1.97
N GLY A 304 -27.80 -52.36 -2.56
CA GLY A 304 -29.12 -52.44 -3.13
C GLY A 304 -30.12 -52.20 -2.02
N GLY A 305 -30.48 -50.94 -1.82
CA GLY A 305 -31.69 -50.59 -1.09
C GLY A 305 -32.85 -51.12 -1.93
N PRO A 306 -33.82 -51.82 -1.32
CA PRO A 306 -35.00 -52.28 -2.04
C PRO A 306 -35.68 -51.07 -2.67
N ASP A 307 -35.93 -51.16 -3.97
CA ASP A 307 -36.74 -50.19 -4.69
C ASP A 307 -38.09 -50.07 -3.98
N PRO A 308 -38.51 -48.87 -3.53
CA PRO A 308 -39.82 -48.70 -2.96
C PRO A 308 -40.85 -49.00 -4.05
N ASP A 309 -41.67 -50.01 -3.77
CA ASP A 309 -42.83 -50.47 -4.50
C ASP A 309 -43.39 -49.48 -5.50
N ALA A 310 -43.40 -49.90 -6.76
CA ALA A 310 -44.30 -49.41 -7.78
C ALA A 310 -45.74 -49.76 -7.38
N GLY A 311 -46.29 -48.99 -6.44
CA GLY A 311 -47.71 -48.98 -6.12
C GLY A 311 -48.49 -48.41 -7.29
N GLY A 312 -49.06 -49.31 -8.08
CA GLY A 312 -49.96 -48.99 -9.18
C GLY A 312 -51.21 -48.26 -8.71
N CYS A 313 -51.53 -47.16 -9.39
CA CYS A 313 -52.91 -46.67 -9.47
C CYS A 313 -53.52 -47.23 -10.74
N ALA A 314 -54.29 -48.32 -10.59
CA ALA A 314 -55.29 -48.71 -11.56
C ALA A 314 -56.63 -48.08 -11.15
N VAL A 315 -57.24 -47.44 -12.15
CA VAL A 315 -58.62 -46.96 -12.38
C VAL A 315 -59.65 -47.20 -11.27
#